data_AF-A0A1Y1RXT1-F1
#
_entry.id   AF-A0A1Y1RXT1-F1
#
_cell.length_a   1.000
_cell.length_b   1.000
_cell.length_c   1.000
_cell.angle_alpha   90.00
_cell.angle_beta   90.00
_cell.angle_gamma   90.00
#
_symmetry.space_group_name_H-M   'P 1'
#
loop_
_entity.id
_entity.type
_entity.pdbx_description
1 polymer ?
#
loop_
_entity_poly.entity_id
_entity_poly.type
_entity_poly.pdbx_seq_one_letter_code
_entity_poly.pdbx_strand_id
1 'polypeptide(L)'
;MNEYFNIRRFLLLTKREEFMRLHSLVFSALAIAGSVAVLLLLTGFRGGGTEYMNTLFLMFLFAGGALTAAGTFRNMHSRDTCHDWLMLPASTEEKFFSRLLAASAGWWLYINLVFFVGVLVGEILRFLVIGEFRAFFNPLSPVLLRAVHHYIILQSLFFAGGAWFRRHQFLKSVLFLSLLGISLGLFSLIAARIIFGSYFHEAFSFDMSIHVGDRFFGNTLETGELILRIVKTLYLWLTAPFCWLITYLRVREAEVKNAL
;
A
#
# COMPACT_ATOMS: atom_id res chain seq x y z
N MET A 1 27.21 22.00 6.28
CA MET A 1 27.03 20.65 5.69
C MET A 1 26.70 20.84 4.22
N ASN A 2 27.31 20.10 3.29
CA ASN A 2 26.99 20.25 1.87
C ASN A 2 25.51 19.93 1.64
N GLU A 3 24.76 20.89 1.10
CA GLU A 3 23.34 20.73 0.76
C GLU A 3 23.13 19.88 -0.51
N TYR A 4 24.21 19.53 -1.21
CA TYR A 4 24.14 18.80 -2.46
C TYR A 4 23.92 17.31 -2.26
N PHE A 5 22.91 16.77 -2.93
CA PHE A 5 22.60 15.35 -3.02
C PHE A 5 23.79 14.54 -3.53
N ASN A 6 24.18 13.50 -2.78
CA ASN A 6 25.26 12.60 -3.14
C ASN A 6 24.79 11.14 -3.15
N ILE A 7 24.77 10.55 -4.35
CA ILE A 7 24.29 9.18 -4.57
C ILE A 7 25.07 8.11 -3.78
N ARG A 8 26.36 8.32 -3.53
CA ARG A 8 27.17 7.36 -2.76
C ARG A 8 26.76 7.35 -1.29
N ARG A 9 26.49 8.53 -0.71
CA ARG A 9 26.02 8.63 0.68
C ARG A 9 24.63 8.03 0.81
N PHE A 10 23.73 8.36 -0.12
CA PHE A 10 22.39 7.78 -0.21
C PHE A 10 22.39 6.23 -0.23
N LEU A 11 23.22 5.62 -1.07
CA LEU A 11 23.31 4.15 -1.15
C LEU A 11 23.89 3.54 0.13
N LEU A 12 24.90 4.17 0.73
CA LEU A 12 25.48 3.72 2.00
C LEU A 12 24.48 3.80 3.16
N LEU A 13 23.64 4.85 3.19
CA LEU A 13 22.56 4.99 4.17
C LEU A 13 21.52 3.87 4.00
N THR A 14 21.06 3.65 2.77
CA THR A 14 20.10 2.57 2.46
C THR A 14 20.66 1.20 2.88
N LYS A 15 21.93 0.91 2.54
CA LYS A 15 22.59 -0.33 2.95
C LYS A 15 22.70 -0.48 4.48
N ARG A 16 23.04 0.60 5.18
CA ARG A 16 23.14 0.62 6.64
C ARG A 16 21.80 0.33 7.30
N GLU A 17 20.71 0.94 6.81
CA GLU A 17 19.37 0.73 7.35
C GLU A 17 18.90 -0.71 7.19
N GLU A 18 19.11 -1.30 6.01
CA GLU A 18 18.78 -2.71 5.75
C GLU A 18 19.59 -3.64 6.65
N PHE A 19 20.90 -3.37 6.84
CA PHE A 19 21.74 -4.19 7.71
C PHE A 19 21.30 -4.12 9.19
N MET A 20 20.99 -2.93 9.69
CA MET A 20 20.44 -2.79 11.06
C MET A 20 19.11 -3.50 11.23
N ARG A 21 18.30 -3.61 10.17
CA ARG A 21 17.00 -4.28 10.20
C ARG A 21 17.06 -5.75 9.82
N LEU A 22 18.24 -6.28 9.48
CA LEU A 22 18.40 -7.62 8.90
C LEU A 22 17.81 -8.71 9.79
N HIS A 23 18.09 -8.72 11.10
CA HIS A 23 17.52 -9.72 12.00
C HIS A 23 16.00 -9.70 11.99
N SER A 24 15.41 -8.50 12.10
CA SER A 24 13.95 -8.34 12.03
C SER A 24 13.39 -8.79 10.67
N LEU A 25 14.10 -8.51 9.57
CA LEU A 25 13.71 -8.90 8.22
C LEU A 25 13.79 -10.41 7.99
N VAL A 26 14.77 -11.09 8.58
CA VAL A 26 14.91 -12.55 8.51
C VAL A 26 13.79 -13.23 9.29
N PHE A 27 13.47 -12.76 10.50
CA PHE A 27 12.35 -13.30 11.26
C PHE A 27 11.01 -13.08 10.56
N SER A 28 10.78 -11.89 10.00
CA SER A 28 9.55 -11.66 9.21
C SER A 28 9.54 -12.50 7.93
N ALA A 29 10.68 -12.70 7.27
CA ALA A 29 10.77 -13.53 6.07
C ALA A 29 10.42 -14.99 6.40
N LEU A 30 10.97 -15.52 7.49
CA LEU A 30 10.70 -16.88 7.95
C LEU A 30 9.22 -17.05 8.32
N ALA A 31 8.63 -16.07 9.03
CA ALA A 31 7.23 -16.10 9.40
C ALA A 31 6.31 -16.09 8.16
N ILE A 32 6.58 -15.21 7.19
CA ILE A 32 5.79 -15.13 5.96
C ILE A 32 5.95 -16.41 5.15
N ALA A 33 7.19 -16.83 4.85
CA ALA A 33 7.45 -18.03 4.07
C ALA A 33 6.87 -19.30 4.72
N GLY A 34 7.02 -19.44 6.05
CA GLY A 34 6.42 -20.53 6.81
C GLY A 34 4.89 -20.51 6.78
N SER A 35 4.28 -19.34 6.96
CA SER A 35 2.82 -19.20 6.90
C SER A 35 2.27 -19.55 5.51
N VAL A 36 2.95 -19.13 4.44
CA VAL A 36 2.59 -19.46 3.05
C VAL A 36 2.70 -20.94 2.81
N ALA A 37 3.81 -21.58 3.22
CA ALA A 37 4.01 -23.01 3.07
C ALA A 37 2.92 -23.83 3.78
N VAL A 38 2.57 -23.48 5.02
CA VAL A 38 1.48 -24.14 5.78
C VAL A 38 0.13 -23.94 5.09
N LEU A 39 -0.19 -22.72 4.66
CA LEU A 39 -1.45 -22.44 3.97
C LEU A 39 -1.56 -23.20 2.65
N LEU A 40 -0.47 -23.33 1.88
CA LEU A 40 -0.45 -24.11 0.65
C LEU A 40 -0.75 -25.59 0.91
N LEU A 41 -0.14 -26.18 1.94
CA LEU A 41 -0.45 -27.55 2.35
C LEU A 41 -1.94 -27.72 2.68
N LEU A 42 -2.52 -26.80 3.45
CA LEU A 42 -3.95 -26.84 3.81
C LEU A 42 -4.87 -26.72 2.58
N THR A 43 -4.52 -25.87 1.61
CA THR A 43 -5.30 -25.76 0.36
C THR A 43 -5.18 -26.97 -0.54
N GLY A 44 -4.09 -27.74 -0.45
CA GLY A 44 -3.90 -28.99 -1.18
C GLY A 44 -5.02 -29.99 -0.88
N PHE A 45 -5.42 -30.12 0.39
CA PHE A 45 -6.53 -30.98 0.80
C PHE A 45 -7.91 -30.51 0.31
N ARG A 46 -8.06 -29.21 0.01
CA ARG A 46 -9.33 -28.60 -0.48
C ARG A 46 -9.36 -28.37 -1.99
N GLY A 47 -8.31 -28.75 -2.72
CA GLY A 47 -8.20 -28.55 -4.16
C GLY A 47 -7.98 -27.10 -4.62
N GLY A 48 -7.65 -26.16 -3.73
CA GLY A 48 -7.61 -24.72 -4.04
C GLY A 48 -6.63 -24.31 -5.16
N GLY A 49 -7.13 -23.65 -6.21
CA GLY A 49 -6.36 -23.24 -7.40
C GLY A 49 -5.38 -22.06 -7.20
N THR A 50 -4.76 -21.62 -8.31
CA THR A 50 -3.76 -20.53 -8.37
C THR A 50 -4.27 -19.18 -7.86
N GLU A 51 -5.58 -18.94 -7.88
CA GLU A 51 -6.22 -17.72 -7.37
C GLU A 51 -5.97 -17.48 -5.87
N TYR A 52 -5.86 -18.55 -5.08
CA TYR A 52 -5.55 -18.44 -3.65
C TYR A 52 -4.14 -17.88 -3.42
N MET A 53 -3.16 -18.27 -4.25
CA MET A 53 -1.79 -17.78 -4.15
C MET A 53 -1.70 -16.28 -4.47
N ASN A 54 -2.41 -15.86 -5.53
CA ASN A 54 -2.51 -14.45 -5.89
C ASN A 54 -3.14 -13.64 -4.76
N THR A 55 -4.24 -14.12 -4.18
CA THR A 55 -4.93 -13.44 -3.08
C THR A 55 -4.05 -13.30 -1.85
N LEU A 56 -3.36 -14.38 -1.44
CA LEU A 56 -2.44 -14.35 -0.31
C LEU A 56 -1.27 -13.38 -0.55
N PHE A 57 -0.67 -13.41 -1.73
CA PHE A 57 0.39 -12.47 -2.09
C PHE A 57 -0.08 -11.02 -1.99
N LEU A 58 -1.27 -10.72 -2.52
CA LEU A 58 -1.86 -9.38 -2.44
C LEU A 58 -2.09 -8.96 -0.99
N MET A 59 -2.61 -9.84 -0.13
CA MET A 59 -2.77 -9.54 1.30
C MET A 59 -1.45 -9.17 1.97
N PHE A 60 -0.38 -9.93 1.73
CA PHE A 60 0.93 -9.61 2.32
C PHE A 60 1.55 -8.34 1.71
N LEU A 61 1.40 -8.12 0.40
CA LEU A 61 1.88 -6.92 -0.28
C LEU A 61 1.22 -5.66 0.30
N PHE A 62 -0.11 -5.63 0.37
CA PHE A 62 -0.86 -4.47 0.87
C PHE A 62 -0.73 -4.30 2.38
N ALA A 63 -0.95 -5.35 3.17
CA ALA A 63 -0.93 -5.25 4.63
C ALA A 63 0.49 -4.98 5.16
N GLY A 64 1.47 -5.77 4.71
CA GLY A 64 2.85 -5.59 5.13
C GLY A 64 3.47 -4.30 4.60
N GLY A 65 3.11 -3.89 3.39
CA GLY A 65 3.59 -2.63 2.82
C GLY A 65 2.98 -1.40 3.50
N ALA A 66 1.69 -1.44 3.86
CA ALA A 66 1.07 -0.39 4.67
C ALA A 66 1.70 -0.28 6.07
N LEU A 67 1.99 -1.42 6.72
CA LEU A 67 2.63 -1.46 8.03
C LEU A 67 4.06 -0.90 7.98
N THR A 68 4.85 -1.30 6.98
CA THR A 68 6.23 -0.81 6.82
C THR A 68 6.26 0.67 6.45
N ALA A 69 5.39 1.13 5.55
CA ALA A 69 5.26 2.54 5.19
C ALA A 69 4.88 3.40 6.40
N ALA A 70 3.87 3.00 7.16
CA ALA A 70 3.45 3.72 8.36
C ALA A 70 4.54 3.77 9.45
N GLY A 71 5.33 2.70 9.59
CA GLY A 71 6.42 2.60 10.57
C GLY A 71 7.72 3.29 10.14
N THR A 72 7.81 3.83 8.92
CA THR A 72 9.07 4.30 8.34
C THR A 72 9.67 5.48 9.12
N PHE A 73 8.83 6.36 9.67
CA PHE A 73 9.24 7.54 10.45
C PHE A 73 9.14 7.35 11.96
N ARG A 74 9.14 6.10 12.45
CA ARG A 74 9.09 5.84 13.90
C ARG A 74 10.27 6.46 14.64
N ASN A 75 11.47 6.37 14.06
CA ASN A 75 12.72 6.86 14.67
C ASN A 75 12.75 8.39 14.82
N MET A 76 12.07 9.13 13.94
CA MET A 76 11.98 10.60 14.03
C MET A 76 11.18 11.05 15.26
N HIS A 77 10.30 10.19 15.79
CA HIS A 77 9.35 10.55 16.84
C HIS A 77 9.70 9.97 18.21
N SER A 78 10.56 8.95 18.29
CA SER A 78 11.01 8.35 19.55
C SER A 78 12.12 9.17 20.17
N ARG A 79 12.01 9.46 21.47
CA ARG A 79 13.02 10.24 22.22
C ARG A 79 14.41 9.58 22.16
N ASP A 80 14.45 8.26 22.25
CA ASP A 80 15.72 7.52 22.36
C ASP A 80 16.50 7.47 21.04
N THR A 81 15.82 7.43 19.89
CA THR A 81 16.47 7.31 18.56
C THR A 81 16.39 8.59 17.72
N CYS A 82 15.79 9.66 18.25
CA CYS A 82 15.77 10.97 17.60
C CYS A 82 17.19 11.54 17.48
N HIS A 83 18.04 11.34 18.50
CA HIS A 83 19.44 11.75 18.45
C HIS A 83 20.19 11.05 17.31
N ASP A 84 20.02 9.73 17.17
CA ASP A 84 20.60 8.98 16.05
C ASP A 84 20.11 9.50 14.70
N TRP A 85 18.83 9.89 14.61
CA TRP A 85 18.25 10.45 13.38
C TRP A 85 18.87 11.81 13.00
N LEU A 86 19.08 12.68 13.98
CA LEU A 86 19.64 14.03 13.78
C LEU A 86 21.15 14.00 13.52
N MET A 87 21.88 13.07 14.14
CA MET A 87 23.32 12.93 13.99
C MET A 87 23.75 12.25 12.68
N LEU A 88 22.80 11.70 11.90
CA LEU A 88 23.09 11.17 10.57
C LEU A 88 23.63 12.27 9.65
N PRO A 89 24.87 12.15 9.13
CA PRO A 89 25.47 13.14 8.24
C PRO A 89 24.92 13.00 6.81
N ALA A 90 23.63 13.25 6.66
CA ALA A 90 22.86 13.11 5.44
C ALA A 90 21.92 14.32 5.27
N SER A 91 21.68 14.74 4.04
CA SER A 91 20.69 15.79 3.79
C SER A 91 19.27 15.28 4.06
N THR A 92 18.34 16.19 4.34
CA THR A 92 16.90 15.86 4.55
C THR A 92 16.33 15.13 3.33
N GLU A 93 16.76 15.52 2.13
CA GLU A 93 16.36 14.90 0.86
C GLU A 93 16.85 13.46 0.75
N GLU A 94 18.13 13.22 1.05
CA GLU A 94 18.72 11.87 1.01
C GLU A 94 17.99 10.92 1.97
N LYS A 95 17.72 11.39 3.21
CA LYS A 95 16.96 10.61 4.21
C LYS A 95 15.53 10.34 3.76
N PHE A 96 14.89 11.32 3.14
CA PHE A 96 13.52 11.16 2.63
C PHE A 96 13.46 10.13 1.51
N PHE A 97 14.31 10.27 0.49
CA PHE A 97 14.32 9.36 -0.65
C PHE A 97 14.76 7.94 -0.25
N SER A 98 15.66 7.78 0.73
CA SER A 98 16.12 6.45 1.13
C SER A 98 14.97 5.68 1.79
N ARG A 99 14.22 6.38 2.64
CA ARG A 99 13.04 5.87 3.31
C ARG A 99 11.89 5.59 2.35
N LEU A 100 11.68 6.48 1.38
CA LEU A 100 10.68 6.29 0.34
C LEU A 100 11.01 5.07 -0.53
N LEU A 101 12.26 4.94 -0.97
CA LEU A 101 12.72 3.82 -1.80
C LEU A 101 12.63 2.50 -1.05
N ALA A 102 13.02 2.47 0.23
CA ALA A 102 12.91 1.28 1.08
C ALA A 102 11.45 0.86 1.30
N ALA A 103 10.54 1.81 1.55
CA ALA A 103 9.11 1.52 1.79
C ALA A 103 8.34 1.15 0.51
N SER A 104 8.77 1.65 -0.66
CA SER A 104 8.12 1.36 -1.94
C SER A 104 8.77 0.17 -2.65
N ALA A 105 9.85 0.42 -3.38
CA ALA A 105 10.56 -0.58 -4.18
C ALA A 105 11.24 -1.66 -3.32
N GLY A 106 11.80 -1.27 -2.17
CA GLY A 106 12.45 -2.20 -1.23
C GLY A 106 11.48 -3.26 -0.72
N TRP A 107 10.31 -2.83 -0.24
CA TRP A 107 9.25 -3.76 0.20
C TRP A 107 8.74 -4.65 -0.93
N TRP A 108 8.49 -4.07 -2.12
CA TRP A 108 8.03 -4.84 -3.27
C TRP A 108 9.03 -5.94 -3.66
N LEU A 109 10.32 -5.63 -3.76
CA LEU A 109 11.35 -6.63 -4.06
C LEU A 109 11.45 -7.68 -2.95
N TYR A 110 11.45 -7.23 -1.69
CA TYR A 110 11.53 -8.11 -0.53
C TYR A 110 10.39 -9.13 -0.50
N ILE A 111 9.13 -8.68 -0.65
CA ILE A 111 7.99 -9.59 -0.57
C ILE A 111 7.94 -10.56 -1.75
N ASN A 112 8.34 -10.12 -2.95
CA ASN A 112 8.44 -11.02 -4.11
C ASN A 112 9.45 -12.16 -3.86
N LEU A 113 10.63 -11.83 -3.34
CA LEU A 113 11.66 -12.83 -3.04
C LEU A 113 11.21 -13.79 -1.94
N VAL A 114 10.73 -13.25 -0.81
CA VAL A 114 10.29 -14.07 0.33
C VAL A 114 9.10 -14.96 -0.05
N PHE A 115 8.14 -14.43 -0.78
CA PHE A 115 6.96 -15.20 -1.20
C PHE A 115 7.33 -16.27 -2.22
N PHE A 116 8.24 -15.98 -3.17
CA PHE A 116 8.74 -16.98 -4.10
C PHE A 116 9.42 -18.15 -3.38
N VAL A 117 10.30 -17.86 -2.40
CA VAL A 117 10.94 -18.90 -1.57
C VAL A 117 9.89 -19.67 -0.75
N GLY A 118 8.92 -18.98 -0.17
CA GLY A 118 7.84 -19.61 0.60
C GLY A 118 6.98 -20.55 -0.23
N VAL A 119 6.65 -20.17 -1.47
CA VAL A 119 5.94 -21.02 -2.43
C VAL A 119 6.80 -22.22 -2.82
N LEU A 120 8.09 -22.02 -3.10
CA LEU A 120 8.99 -23.11 -3.46
C LEU A 120 9.07 -24.16 -2.35
N VAL A 121 9.27 -23.73 -1.09
CA VAL A 121 9.28 -24.63 0.06
C VAL A 121 7.90 -25.29 0.24
N GLY A 122 6.81 -24.54 0.09
CA GLY A 122 5.44 -25.05 0.19
C GLY A 122 5.14 -26.15 -0.84
N GLU A 123 5.53 -25.97 -2.10
CA GLU A 123 5.34 -26.97 -3.15
C GLU A 123 6.23 -28.21 -2.95
N ILE A 124 7.46 -28.06 -2.46
CA ILE A 124 8.31 -29.21 -2.10
C ILE A 124 7.66 -30.03 -0.98
N LEU A 125 7.17 -29.37 0.07
CA LEU A 125 6.48 -30.04 1.16
C LEU A 125 5.19 -30.71 0.68
N ARG A 126 4.45 -30.04 -0.20
CA ARG A 126 3.21 -30.58 -0.78
C ARG A 126 3.48 -31.83 -1.62
N PHE A 127 4.50 -31.79 -2.47
CA PHE A 127 4.91 -32.94 -3.26
C PHE A 127 5.28 -34.13 -2.37
N LEU A 128 5.98 -33.88 -1.26
CA LEU A 128 6.36 -34.93 -0.32
C LEU A 128 5.17 -35.57 0.41
N VAL A 129 4.12 -34.80 0.72
CA VAL A 129 2.96 -35.26 1.50
C VAL A 129 1.83 -35.82 0.62
N ILE A 130 1.52 -35.16 -0.50
CA ILE A 130 0.35 -35.43 -1.35
C ILE A 130 0.75 -36.06 -2.69
N GLY A 131 2.01 -35.91 -3.12
CA GLY A 131 2.49 -36.42 -4.42
C GLY A 131 2.07 -35.57 -5.63
N GLU A 132 1.41 -34.43 -5.40
CA GLU A 132 1.02 -33.49 -6.45
C GLU A 132 1.96 -32.29 -6.53
N PHE A 133 2.27 -31.88 -7.76
CA PHE A 133 2.98 -30.64 -8.06
C PHE A 133 2.05 -29.68 -8.82
N ARG A 134 1.88 -28.45 -8.33
CA ARG A 134 1.09 -27.42 -9.04
C ARG A 134 1.99 -26.38 -9.70
N ALA A 135 1.39 -25.58 -10.59
CA ALA A 135 2.10 -24.53 -11.31
C ALA A 135 2.76 -23.53 -10.36
N PHE A 136 3.98 -23.12 -10.70
CA PHE A 136 4.73 -22.12 -9.95
C PHE A 136 4.01 -20.76 -9.93
N PHE A 137 4.13 -20.08 -8.80
CA PHE A 137 3.71 -18.68 -8.68
C PHE A 137 4.55 -17.80 -9.61
N ASN A 138 3.90 -17.04 -10.49
CA ASN A 138 4.54 -16.05 -11.33
C ASN A 138 4.38 -14.64 -10.73
N PRO A 139 5.43 -14.07 -10.11
CA PRO A 139 5.37 -12.72 -9.52
C PRO A 139 5.15 -11.61 -10.56
N LEU A 140 5.46 -11.86 -11.83
CA LEU A 140 5.36 -10.92 -12.93
C LEU A 140 4.07 -11.08 -13.75
N SER A 141 3.05 -11.70 -13.18
CA SER A 141 1.76 -11.79 -13.86
C SER A 141 1.14 -10.39 -14.06
N PRO A 142 0.41 -10.16 -15.16
CA PRO A 142 -0.23 -8.86 -15.44
C PRO A 142 -1.29 -8.47 -14.41
N VAL A 143 -1.82 -9.44 -13.65
CA VAL A 143 -2.71 -9.19 -12.52
C VAL A 143 -1.95 -8.56 -11.37
N LEU A 144 -0.79 -9.12 -11.01
CA LEU A 144 0.05 -8.61 -9.93
C LEU A 144 0.65 -7.24 -10.28
N LEU A 145 1.10 -7.03 -11.52
CA LEU A 145 1.61 -5.73 -11.95
C LEU A 145 0.56 -4.61 -11.82
N ARG A 146 -0.71 -4.91 -12.15
CA ARG A 146 -1.81 -3.94 -11.93
C ARG A 146 -2.04 -3.67 -10.44
N ALA A 147 -1.88 -4.66 -9.58
CA ALA A 147 -1.99 -4.47 -8.15
C ALA A 147 -0.84 -3.62 -7.57
N VAL A 148 0.38 -3.73 -8.12
CA VAL A 148 1.54 -2.91 -7.70
C VAL A 148 1.26 -1.41 -7.87
N HIS A 149 0.53 -1.00 -8.91
CA HIS A 149 0.15 0.40 -9.08
C HIS A 149 -0.74 0.90 -7.94
N HIS A 150 -1.73 0.11 -7.55
CA HIS A 150 -2.61 0.43 -6.42
C HIS A 150 -1.85 0.38 -5.09
N TYR A 151 -0.88 -0.52 -4.97
CA TYR A 151 0.01 -0.60 -3.83
C TYR A 151 0.80 0.70 -3.64
N ILE A 152 1.38 1.28 -4.69
CA ILE A 152 2.16 2.53 -4.59
C ILE A 152 1.30 3.69 -4.04
N ILE A 153 0.04 3.79 -4.47
CA ILE A 153 -0.88 4.82 -3.99
C ILE A 153 -1.19 4.61 -2.51
N LEU A 154 -1.55 3.39 -2.13
CA LEU A 154 -1.85 3.06 -0.76
C LEU A 154 -0.62 3.27 0.14
N GLN A 155 0.55 2.82 -0.31
CA GLN A 155 1.84 3.04 0.34
C GLN A 155 2.11 4.52 0.57
N SER A 156 1.84 5.39 -0.42
CA SER A 156 2.06 6.84 -0.28
C SER A 156 1.18 7.48 0.82
N LEU A 157 -0.07 7.04 0.96
CA LEU A 157 -0.99 7.50 2.00
C LEU A 157 -0.50 7.09 3.40
N PHE A 158 -0.09 5.83 3.57
CA PHE A 158 0.44 5.35 4.85
C PHE A 158 1.80 5.95 5.20
N PHE A 159 2.63 6.22 4.19
CA PHE A 159 3.91 6.89 4.36
C PHE A 159 3.71 8.32 4.89
N ALA A 160 2.74 9.06 4.33
CA ALA A 160 2.36 10.39 4.83
C ALA A 160 1.79 10.33 6.25
N GLY A 161 0.93 9.36 6.53
CA GLY A 161 0.41 9.12 7.88
C GLY A 161 1.51 8.82 8.91
N GLY A 162 2.55 8.08 8.51
CA GLY A 162 3.72 7.82 9.33
C GLY A 162 4.49 9.07 9.77
N ALA A 163 4.58 10.08 8.91
CA ALA A 163 5.23 11.35 9.22
C ALA A 163 4.39 12.27 10.12
N TRP A 164 3.05 12.14 10.10
CA TRP A 164 2.16 12.97 10.91
C TRP A 164 1.93 12.44 12.33
N PHE A 165 1.77 11.13 12.49
CA PHE A 165 1.40 10.53 13.77
C PHE A 165 2.61 10.06 14.58
N ARG A 166 2.71 10.47 15.84
CA ARG A 166 3.83 10.08 16.74
C ARG A 166 3.74 8.67 17.32
N ARG A 167 2.53 8.19 17.61
CA ARG A 167 2.24 6.87 18.21
C ARG A 167 1.09 6.20 17.47
N HIS A 168 1.18 4.88 17.35
CA HIS A 168 0.20 4.05 16.62
C HIS A 168 -0.06 4.57 15.21
N GLN A 169 1.02 4.85 14.46
CA GLN A 169 1.01 5.45 13.12
C GLN A 169 0.03 4.75 12.18
N PHE A 170 0.09 3.41 12.12
CA PHE A 170 -0.78 2.62 11.29
C PHE A 170 -2.26 2.80 11.68
N LEU A 171 -2.62 2.53 12.94
CA LEU A 171 -4.01 2.58 13.40
C LEU A 171 -4.65 3.96 13.21
N LYS A 172 -3.90 5.04 13.49
CA LYS A 172 -4.39 6.40 13.29
C LYS A 172 -4.55 6.76 11.82
N SER A 173 -3.66 6.29 10.95
CA SER A 173 -3.79 6.50 9.51
C SER A 173 -5.01 5.78 8.94
N VAL A 174 -5.26 4.54 9.38
CA VAL A 174 -6.47 3.79 9.01
C VAL A 174 -7.74 4.50 9.50
N LEU A 175 -7.75 4.95 10.75
CA LEU A 175 -8.89 5.65 11.34
C LEU A 175 -9.17 6.99 10.64
N PHE A 176 -8.13 7.74 10.32
CA PHE A 176 -8.28 8.99 9.56
C PHE A 176 -8.83 8.74 8.16
N LEU A 177 -8.30 7.74 7.45
CA LEU A 177 -8.80 7.35 6.12
C LEU A 177 -10.24 6.86 6.17
N SER A 178 -10.63 6.09 7.19
CA SER A 178 -12.01 5.61 7.33
C SER A 178 -12.98 6.75 7.65
N LEU A 179 -12.65 7.66 8.56
CA LEU A 179 -13.46 8.85 8.83
C LEU A 179 -13.62 9.74 7.59
N LEU A 180 -12.54 9.95 6.85
CA LEU A 180 -12.57 10.71 5.60
C LEU A 180 -13.47 10.03 4.56
N GLY A 181 -13.35 8.71 4.41
CA GLY A 181 -14.21 7.91 3.53
C GLY A 181 -15.69 7.99 3.91
N ILE A 182 -16.01 7.90 5.20
CA ILE A 182 -17.39 8.04 5.70
C ILE A 182 -17.93 9.46 5.43
N SER A 183 -17.13 10.49 5.70
CA SER A 183 -17.50 11.88 5.47
C SER A 183 -17.80 12.15 3.98
N LEU A 184 -16.92 11.70 3.08
CA LEU A 184 -17.15 11.80 1.64
C LEU A 184 -18.35 10.97 1.17
N GLY A 185 -18.56 9.79 1.75
CA GLY A 185 -19.72 8.95 1.48
C GLY A 185 -21.03 9.64 1.86
N LEU A 186 -21.09 10.25 3.04
CA LEU A 186 -22.24 11.04 3.49
C LEU A 186 -22.48 12.26 2.59
N PHE A 187 -21.42 12.99 2.26
CA PHE A 187 -21.52 14.13 1.34
C PHE A 187 -22.06 13.70 -0.04
N SER A 188 -21.57 12.57 -0.57
CA SER A 188 -22.04 12.00 -1.84
C SER A 188 -23.52 11.60 -1.77
N LEU A 189 -23.96 10.99 -0.67
CA LEU A 189 -25.38 10.65 -0.47
C LEU A 189 -26.26 11.91 -0.39
N ILE A 190 -25.82 12.95 0.30
CA ILE A 190 -26.54 14.23 0.39
C ILE A 190 -26.61 14.89 -1.00
N ALA A 191 -25.50 14.94 -1.73
CA ALA A 191 -25.46 15.49 -3.08
C ALA A 191 -26.38 14.71 -4.03
N ALA A 192 -26.33 13.38 -3.98
CA ALA A 192 -27.22 12.51 -4.76
C ALA A 192 -28.69 12.76 -4.38
N ARG A 193 -28.99 12.93 -3.08
CA ARG A 193 -30.34 13.24 -2.61
C ARG A 193 -30.83 14.61 -3.09
N ILE A 194 -29.97 15.61 -3.21
CA ILE A 194 -30.33 16.95 -3.70
C ILE A 194 -30.55 16.92 -5.22
N ILE A 195 -29.64 16.29 -5.98
CA ILE A 195 -29.67 16.29 -7.45
C ILE A 195 -30.79 15.38 -7.97
N PHE A 196 -30.93 14.18 -7.39
CA PHE A 196 -31.89 13.17 -7.85
C PHE A 196 -33.14 13.09 -6.97
N GLY A 197 -33.28 13.97 -5.98
CA GLY A 197 -34.33 13.91 -4.97
C GLY A 197 -35.74 13.93 -5.52
N SER A 198 -35.96 14.62 -6.64
CA SER A 198 -37.21 14.68 -7.39
C SER A 198 -37.57 13.34 -8.04
N TYR A 199 -36.59 12.65 -8.64
CA TYR A 199 -36.80 11.32 -9.26
C TYR A 199 -37.09 10.23 -8.21
N PHE A 200 -36.52 10.36 -7.00
CA PHE A 200 -36.80 9.44 -5.90
C PHE A 200 -38.22 9.56 -5.34
N HIS A 201 -38.94 10.67 -5.58
CA HIS A 201 -40.34 10.80 -5.14
C HIS A 201 -41.29 9.91 -5.95
N GLU A 202 -40.99 9.68 -7.23
CA GLU A 202 -41.76 8.80 -8.12
C GLU A 202 -41.29 7.33 -8.03
N ALA A 203 -40.04 7.07 -7.63
CA ALA A 203 -39.49 5.72 -7.51
C ALA A 203 -39.94 4.93 -6.25
N PHE A 204 -40.60 5.58 -5.29
CA PHE A 204 -41.13 4.92 -4.08
C PHE A 204 -42.56 4.37 -4.24
N SER A 205 -43.22 4.57 -5.39
CA SER A 205 -44.33 3.70 -5.77
C SER A 205 -43.75 2.37 -6.26
N PHE A 206 -43.94 1.32 -5.48
CA PHE A 206 -43.61 -0.06 -5.82
C PHE A 206 -44.40 -0.53 -7.06
N ASP A 207 -43.99 -0.09 -8.25
CA ASP A 207 -44.29 -0.78 -9.50
C ASP A 207 -42.96 -1.03 -10.21
N MET A 208 -42.38 -2.19 -9.89
CA MET A 208 -41.06 -2.60 -10.38
C MET A 208 -41.20 -3.14 -11.80
N SER A 209 -41.54 -2.27 -12.75
CA SER A 209 -41.31 -2.50 -14.18
C SER A 209 -40.43 -1.40 -14.73
N ILE A 210 -39.18 -1.38 -14.27
CA ILE A 210 -38.15 -0.53 -14.87
C ILE A 210 -37.82 -1.13 -16.25
N HIS A 211 -38.60 -0.79 -17.27
CA HIS A 211 -38.12 -0.79 -18.64
C HIS A 211 -37.12 0.37 -18.75
N VAL A 212 -35.87 0.10 -18.35
CA VAL A 212 -34.74 0.99 -18.61
C VAL A 212 -34.63 1.10 -20.12
N GLY A 213 -35.17 2.17 -20.69
CA GLY A 213 -35.01 2.48 -22.10
C GLY A 213 -33.53 2.66 -22.41
N ASP A 214 -32.96 1.70 -23.13
CA ASP A 214 -31.56 1.59 -23.57
C ASP A 214 -30.97 2.82 -24.27
N ARG A 215 -31.77 3.86 -24.57
CA ARG A 215 -31.33 5.03 -25.34
C ARG A 215 -30.86 6.22 -24.50
N PHE A 216 -31.23 6.34 -23.22
CA PHE A 216 -30.77 7.44 -22.36
C PHE A 216 -29.48 7.11 -21.59
N PHE A 217 -29.28 5.84 -21.23
CA PHE A 217 -28.06 5.38 -20.58
C PHE A 217 -26.86 5.33 -21.52
N GLY A 218 -27.04 5.12 -22.84
CA GLY A 218 -25.91 5.06 -23.79
C GLY A 218 -25.00 6.30 -23.78
N ASN A 219 -25.58 7.52 -23.86
CA ASN A 219 -24.79 8.76 -23.94
C ASN A 219 -24.34 9.29 -22.56
N THR A 220 -25.06 8.97 -21.48
CA THR A 220 -24.64 9.31 -20.12
C THR A 220 -23.56 8.36 -19.59
N LEU A 221 -23.54 7.10 -20.05
CA LEU A 221 -22.45 6.16 -19.77
C LEU A 221 -21.16 6.58 -20.46
N GLU A 222 -21.17 7.06 -21.72
CA GLU A 222 -19.95 7.54 -22.37
C GLU A 222 -19.35 8.78 -21.69
N THR A 223 -20.20 9.74 -21.31
CA THR A 223 -19.74 10.94 -20.59
C THR A 223 -19.31 10.61 -19.15
N GLY A 224 -20.02 9.69 -18.50
CA GLY A 224 -19.67 9.18 -17.17
C GLY A 224 -18.36 8.38 -17.18
N GLU A 225 -18.10 7.58 -18.22
CA GLU A 225 -16.86 6.84 -18.38
C GLU A 225 -15.66 7.76 -18.61
N LEU A 226 -15.83 8.85 -19.37
CA LEU A 226 -14.78 9.86 -19.54
C LEU A 226 -14.45 10.54 -18.21
N ILE A 227 -15.47 10.98 -17.46
CA ILE A 227 -15.28 11.60 -16.14
C ILE A 227 -14.64 10.62 -15.17
N LEU A 228 -15.10 9.36 -15.11
CA LEU A 228 -14.52 8.32 -14.25
C LEU A 228 -13.08 8.00 -14.66
N ARG A 229 -12.77 7.99 -15.96
CA ARG A 229 -11.40 7.77 -16.45
C ARG A 229 -10.49 8.93 -16.07
N ILE A 230 -10.96 10.17 -16.19
CA ILE A 230 -10.22 11.38 -15.78
C ILE A 230 -9.99 11.36 -14.27
N VAL A 231 -11.03 11.13 -13.47
CA VAL A 231 -10.95 11.06 -12.00
C VAL A 231 -10.02 9.93 -11.57
N LYS A 232 -10.12 8.75 -12.18
CA LYS A 232 -9.22 7.61 -11.91
C LYS A 232 -7.77 7.96 -12.26
N THR A 233 -7.54 8.65 -13.38
CA THR A 233 -6.20 9.06 -13.80
C THR A 233 -5.63 10.13 -12.87
N LEU A 234 -6.42 11.13 -12.50
CA LEU A 234 -6.06 12.15 -11.51
C LEU A 234 -5.74 11.53 -10.15
N TYR A 235 -6.58 10.61 -9.68
CA TYR A 235 -6.35 9.86 -8.45
C TYR A 235 -5.06 9.04 -8.52
N LEU A 236 -4.80 8.37 -9.65
CA LEU A 236 -3.61 7.54 -9.80
C LEU A 236 -2.32 8.39 -9.85
N TRP A 237 -2.34 9.50 -10.59
CA TRP A 237 -1.14 10.29 -10.87
C TRP A 237 -0.89 11.43 -9.90
N LEU A 238 -1.92 12.02 -9.29
CA LEU A 238 -1.76 13.19 -8.42
C LEU A 238 -1.63 12.80 -6.95
N THR A 239 -2.33 11.76 -6.50
CA THR A 239 -2.39 11.42 -5.07
C THR A 239 -1.03 10.99 -4.51
N ALA A 240 -0.27 10.18 -5.26
CA ALA A 240 1.05 9.73 -4.83
C ALA A 240 2.08 10.88 -4.69
N PRO A 241 2.34 11.72 -5.71
CA PRO A 241 3.30 12.82 -5.58
C PRO A 241 2.86 13.86 -4.55
N PHE A 242 1.55 14.12 -4.43
CA PHE A 242 1.03 15.03 -3.42
C PHE A 242 1.31 14.52 -1.99
N CYS A 243 1.07 13.24 -1.73
CA CYS A 243 1.39 12.62 -0.44
C CYS A 243 2.89 12.67 -0.15
N TRP A 244 3.74 12.38 -1.14
CA TRP A 244 5.19 12.47 -0.97
C TRP A 244 5.66 13.89 -0.67
N LEU A 245 5.10 14.90 -1.34
CA LEU A 245 5.44 16.30 -1.11
C LEU A 245 5.06 16.76 0.31
N ILE A 246 3.85 16.44 0.77
CA ILE A 246 3.42 16.76 2.15
C ILE A 246 4.34 16.08 3.17
N THR A 247 4.70 14.83 2.91
CA THR A 247 5.59 14.06 3.79
C THR A 247 6.96 14.72 3.87
N TYR A 248 7.53 15.13 2.73
CA TYR A 248 8.81 15.80 2.65
C TYR A 248 8.82 17.12 3.45
N LEU A 249 7.81 17.97 3.26
CA LEU A 249 7.67 19.22 4.01
C LEU A 249 7.60 18.95 5.52
N ARG A 250 6.86 17.91 5.92
CA ARG A 250 6.71 17.55 7.33
C ARG A 250 8.02 17.07 7.95
N VAL A 251 8.80 16.25 7.25
CA VAL A 251 10.10 15.78 7.73
C VAL A 251 11.06 16.95 7.90
N ARG A 252 11.07 17.89 6.95
CA ARG A 252 11.90 19.10 7.04
C ARG A 252 11.52 19.97 8.25
N GLU A 253 10.23 20.20 8.49
CA GLU A 253 9.75 20.92 9.68
C GLU A 253 10.18 20.24 10.99
N ALA A 254 10.10 18.91 11.04
CA ALA A 254 10.46 18.14 12.22
C ALA A 254 11.95 18.21 12.53
N GLU A 255 12.82 18.19 11.51
CA GLU A 255 14.26 18.35 11.70
C GLU A 255 14.62 19.75 12.22
N VAL A 256 14.03 20.80 11.66
CA VAL A 256 14.27 22.18 12.14
C VAL A 256 13.81 22.35 13.60
N LYS A 257 12.65 21.79 13.95
CA LYS A 257 12.10 21.93 15.31
C LYS A 257 12.90 21.16 16.37
N ASN A 258 13.47 20.01 16.03
CA ASN A 258 14.21 19.18 16.98
C ASN A 258 15.72 19.51 17.01
N ALA A 259 16.21 20.32 16.06
CA ALA A 259 17.59 20.80 16.04
C ALA A 259 17.80 22.09 16.88
N LEU A 260 16.71 22.78 17.26
CA LEU A 260 16.68 23.91 18.20
C LEU A 260 16.47 23.43 19.63
#